data_AF-A0A7S0QDH9-F1
#
_entry.id   AF-A0A7S0QDH9-F1
#
_cell.length_a   1.000
_cell.length_b   1.000
_cell.length_c   1.000
_cell.angle_alpha   90.00
_cell.angle_beta   90.00
_cell.angle_gamma   90.00
#
_symmetry.space_group_name_H-M   'P 1'
#
loop_
_entity.id
_entity.type
_entity.pdbx_description
1 polymer ?
#
loop_
_entity_poly.entity_id
_entity_poly.type
_entity_poly.pdbx_seq_one_letter_code
_entity_poly.pdbx_strand_id
1 'polypeptide(L)'
;AGLPTSSSLPLTTAPWATNSASAQDQAALLQEKLARARAMKPASTSQQADVASFPASGARTNEKSVSSPAEQEKPAQIASPASSEAVDGVSLEDIPITRVQVGSETREFRFHEPIKRIRSKEDMRRFQSSESCAALHRFIAELNDCCRGRSMADEALAVSDRCAGLVRVLTALSKLVEEAPPIQQPMRYGNKAFRDWAGLAARDAPGLVAGLLPP
;
A
#
# COMPACT_ATOMS: atom_id res chain seq x y z
N ALA A 1 -28.32 -49.41 -0.19
CA ALA A 1 -26.90 -49.05 0.05
C ALA A 1 -26.72 -47.60 -0.37
N GLY A 2 -26.74 -46.67 0.59
CA GLY A 2 -26.75 -45.22 0.35
C GLY A 2 -25.35 -44.62 0.53
N LEU A 3 -25.01 -43.66 -0.34
CA LEU A 3 -23.76 -42.91 -0.37
C LEU A 3 -23.68 -41.93 0.83
N PRO A 4 -22.50 -41.72 1.46
CA PRO A 4 -22.34 -40.68 2.46
C PRO A 4 -22.20 -39.29 1.82
N THR A 5 -22.95 -38.36 2.39
CA THR A 5 -23.03 -36.93 2.08
C THR A 5 -21.79 -36.15 2.50
N SER A 6 -21.46 -35.13 1.71
CA SER A 6 -20.44 -34.10 1.90
C SER A 6 -20.28 -33.64 3.36
N SER A 7 -19.09 -33.85 3.92
CA SER A 7 -18.67 -33.33 5.21
C SER A 7 -17.99 -31.98 4.98
N SER A 8 -18.69 -30.89 5.30
CA SER A 8 -18.13 -29.55 5.40
C SER A 8 -17.00 -29.52 6.44
N LEU A 9 -15.82 -29.04 6.05
CA LEU A 9 -14.73 -28.76 6.99
C LEU A 9 -15.22 -27.76 8.07
N PRO A 10 -14.87 -27.96 9.36
CA PRO A 10 -15.34 -27.07 10.40
C PRO A 10 -14.73 -25.68 10.23
N LEU A 11 -15.59 -24.66 10.24
CA LEU A 11 -15.20 -23.26 10.40
C LEU A 11 -14.39 -23.12 11.70
N THR A 12 -13.34 -22.31 11.63
CA THR A 12 -12.45 -21.96 12.75
C THR A 12 -13.22 -21.64 14.05
N THR A 13 -12.77 -22.20 15.17
CA THR A 13 -13.32 -22.00 16.52
C THR A 13 -12.83 -20.71 17.19
N ALA A 14 -12.20 -19.80 16.45
CA ALA A 14 -11.72 -18.54 17.01
C ALA A 14 -12.90 -17.59 17.33
N PRO A 15 -13.02 -17.07 18.57
CA PRO A 15 -14.17 -16.27 19.02
C PRO A 15 -14.32 -14.90 18.32
N TRP A 16 -13.35 -14.51 17.50
CA TRP A 16 -13.42 -13.30 16.65
C TRP A 16 -13.92 -13.59 15.22
N ALA A 17 -13.96 -14.86 14.80
CA ALA A 17 -14.31 -15.28 13.45
C ALA A 17 -15.81 -15.59 13.28
N THR A 18 -16.60 -15.54 14.36
CA THR A 18 -18.06 -15.61 14.30
C THR A 18 -18.61 -14.28 13.82
N ASN A 19 -18.66 -14.07 12.50
CA ASN A 19 -19.46 -13.00 11.94
C ASN A 19 -20.93 -13.49 11.89
N SER A 20 -21.62 -13.43 13.02
CA SER A 20 -23.03 -13.83 13.15
C SER A 20 -24.02 -12.72 12.79
N ALA A 21 -23.59 -11.71 12.03
CA ALA A 21 -24.50 -10.72 11.47
C ALA A 21 -25.14 -11.31 10.21
N SER A 22 -26.47 -11.40 10.19
CA SER A 22 -27.20 -11.87 9.01
C SER A 22 -26.96 -10.92 7.83
N ALA A 23 -27.09 -11.42 6.60
CA ALA A 23 -26.93 -10.58 5.39
C ALA A 23 -27.86 -9.35 5.39
N GLN A 24 -28.99 -9.43 6.10
CA GLN A 24 -29.94 -8.33 6.27
C GLN A 24 -29.38 -7.22 7.18
N ASP A 25 -28.65 -7.58 8.24
CA ASP A 25 -28.03 -6.63 9.16
C ASP A 25 -26.91 -5.84 8.49
N GLN A 26 -26.13 -6.51 7.63
CA GLN A 26 -25.06 -5.87 6.85
C GLN A 26 -25.61 -4.92 5.78
N ALA A 27 -26.72 -5.30 5.14
CA ALA A 27 -27.40 -4.46 4.15
C ALA A 27 -28.00 -3.19 4.79
N ALA A 28 -28.60 -3.31 5.99
CA ALA A 28 -29.13 -2.18 6.75
C ALA A 28 -28.02 -1.20 7.16
N LEU A 29 -26.88 -1.71 7.64
CA LEU A 29 -25.73 -0.88 8.01
C LEU A 29 -25.11 -0.15 6.81
N LEU A 30 -25.10 -0.77 5.64
CA LEU A 30 -24.66 -0.14 4.39
C LEU A 30 -25.61 0.96 3.93
N GLN A 31 -26.92 0.74 4.04
CA GLN A 31 -27.93 1.77 3.72
C GLN A 31 -27.84 2.98 4.65
N GLU A 32 -27.63 2.77 5.94
CA GLU A 32 -27.45 3.85 6.92
C GLU A 32 -26.20 4.69 6.60
N LYS A 33 -25.07 4.04 6.27
CA LYS A 33 -23.83 4.72 5.87
C LYS A 33 -23.99 5.54 4.59
N LEU A 34 -24.71 5.01 3.60
CA LEU A 34 -25.00 5.72 2.35
C LEU A 34 -25.95 6.91 2.57
N ALA A 35 -26.94 6.78 3.44
CA ALA A 35 -27.83 7.88 3.81
C ALA A 35 -27.06 9.01 4.51
N ARG A 36 -26.14 8.66 5.42
CA ARG A 36 -25.29 9.63 6.12
C ARG A 36 -24.33 10.36 5.18
N ALA A 37 -23.75 9.65 4.20
CA ALA A 37 -22.90 10.25 3.17
C ALA A 37 -23.68 11.21 2.26
N ARG A 38 -24.94 10.89 1.93
CA ARG A 38 -25.82 11.77 1.14
C ARG A 38 -26.32 13.00 1.92
N ALA A 39 -26.38 12.93 3.24
CA ALA A 39 -26.77 14.04 4.11
C ALA A 39 -25.66 15.08 4.33
N MET A 40 -24.41 14.77 3.96
CA MET A 40 -23.32 15.74 3.99
C MET A 40 -23.39 16.64 2.76
N LYS A 41 -23.82 17.90 2.94
CA LYS A 41 -23.76 18.92 1.88
C LYS A 41 -22.29 19.23 1.52
N PRO A 42 -21.97 19.49 0.24
CA PRO A 42 -20.63 19.90 -0.15
C PRO A 42 -20.33 21.28 0.45
N ALA A 43 -19.17 21.42 1.11
CA ALA A 43 -18.66 22.71 1.52
C ALA A 43 -18.41 23.56 0.26
N SER A 44 -19.21 24.60 0.05
CA SER A 44 -18.95 25.58 -1.01
C SER A 44 -17.82 26.49 -0.54
N THR A 45 -16.63 26.30 -1.10
CA THR A 45 -15.59 27.34 -1.07
C THR A 45 -15.93 28.34 -2.15
N SER A 46 -16.57 29.45 -1.77
CA SER A 46 -16.70 30.63 -2.62
C SER A 46 -15.75 31.71 -2.09
N GLN A 47 -14.82 32.13 -2.93
CA GLN A 47 -14.00 33.32 -2.70
C GLN A 47 -14.90 34.56 -2.71
N GLN A 48 -14.70 35.46 -1.75
CA GLN A 48 -14.78 36.91 -2.01
C GLN A 48 -14.06 37.69 -0.91
N ALA A 49 -13.23 38.62 -1.35
CA ALA A 49 -12.53 39.59 -0.55
C ALA A 49 -13.52 40.59 0.06
N ASP A 50 -13.27 41.03 1.30
CA ASP A 50 -13.65 42.37 1.70
C ASP A 50 -12.82 42.88 2.88
N VAL A 51 -12.51 44.17 2.77
CA VAL A 51 -11.65 45.00 3.61
C VAL A 51 -12.48 45.62 4.72
N ALA A 52 -12.13 45.44 6.01
CA ALA A 52 -12.52 46.38 7.08
C ALA A 52 -11.75 46.16 8.41
N SER A 53 -10.96 47.20 8.74
CA SER A 53 -10.55 47.76 10.03
C SER A 53 -11.11 47.21 11.37
N PHE A 54 -10.22 47.06 12.38
CA PHE A 54 -10.21 47.66 13.75
C PHE A 54 -9.29 46.83 14.71
N PRO A 55 -8.86 47.33 15.90
CA PRO A 55 -7.87 48.38 16.18
C PRO A 55 -6.62 47.89 16.97
N ALA A 56 -5.73 48.84 17.23
CA ALA A 56 -4.45 48.74 17.94
C ALA A 56 -4.50 48.27 19.40
N SER A 57 -3.43 47.60 19.85
CA SER A 57 -2.57 48.01 20.99
C SER A 57 -1.67 46.85 21.44
N GLY A 58 -0.37 47.10 21.62
CA GLY A 58 0.55 46.13 22.22
C GLY A 58 1.99 46.26 21.74
N ALA A 59 2.68 47.27 22.25
CA ALA A 59 4.08 47.59 21.95
C ALA A 59 5.06 46.43 22.25
N ARG A 60 6.02 46.22 21.35
CA ARG A 60 7.40 45.96 21.76
C ARG A 60 8.39 46.38 20.67
N THR A 61 9.18 47.38 21.05
CA THR A 61 10.33 47.96 20.34
C THR A 61 11.46 46.94 20.20
N ASN A 62 12.08 46.84 19.02
CA ASN A 62 13.53 47.03 18.91
C ASN A 62 13.91 47.35 17.46
N GLU A 63 14.41 48.55 17.24
CA GLU A 63 15.02 49.00 16.01
C GLU A 63 16.47 48.49 15.93
N LYS A 64 16.89 48.03 14.76
CA LYS A 64 18.23 48.32 14.24
C LYS A 64 18.20 48.24 12.71
N SER A 65 18.13 49.42 12.11
CA SER A 65 18.31 49.69 10.69
C SER A 65 19.77 49.51 10.29
N VAL A 66 20.01 48.77 9.21
CA VAL A 66 21.17 48.98 8.33
C VAL A 66 20.68 48.89 6.88
N SER A 67 21.26 49.77 6.07
CA SER A 67 20.87 50.32 4.76
C SER A 67 20.90 49.39 3.54
N SER A 68 20.06 49.75 2.56
CA SER A 68 19.94 49.36 1.13
C SER A 68 21.27 49.50 0.31
N PRO A 69 21.42 48.99 -0.94
CA PRO A 69 20.46 49.13 -2.05
C PRO A 69 20.26 47.93 -3.01
N ALA A 70 19.29 48.12 -3.90
CA ALA A 70 18.79 47.25 -4.96
C ALA A 70 19.83 46.84 -6.02
N GLU A 71 19.67 45.64 -6.61
CA GLU A 71 19.93 45.39 -8.04
C GLU A 71 19.32 44.06 -8.56
N GLN A 72 18.46 44.22 -9.57
CA GLN A 72 18.31 43.45 -10.83
C GLN A 72 17.95 41.94 -10.85
N GLU A 73 16.74 41.66 -11.38
CA GLU A 73 16.37 40.41 -12.06
C GLU A 73 17.10 40.22 -13.41
N LYS A 74 17.52 38.98 -13.70
CA LYS A 74 17.75 38.39 -15.05
C LYS A 74 17.63 36.85 -14.98
N PRO A 75 17.43 36.10 -16.09
CA PRO A 75 16.36 35.10 -16.19
C PRO A 75 16.87 33.65 -16.21
N ALA A 76 15.90 32.75 -15.97
CA ALA A 76 15.82 31.33 -16.29
C ALA A 76 17.08 30.60 -16.82
N GLN A 77 17.54 29.61 -16.04
CA GLN A 77 18.12 28.39 -16.58
C GLN A 77 17.36 27.19 -16.04
N ILE A 78 16.71 26.47 -16.96
CA ILE A 78 16.12 25.15 -16.75
C ILE A 78 17.29 24.19 -16.56
N ALA A 79 17.64 23.92 -15.31
CA ALA A 79 18.52 22.81 -14.96
C ALA A 79 17.63 21.60 -14.66
N SER A 80 17.69 20.61 -15.55
CA SER A 80 17.22 19.25 -15.28
C SER A 80 17.72 18.80 -13.90
N PRO A 81 16.88 18.26 -13.01
CA PRO A 81 17.40 17.62 -11.82
C PRO A 81 18.02 16.29 -12.27
N ALA A 82 19.34 16.32 -12.46
CA ALA A 82 20.17 15.12 -12.43
C ALA A 82 19.78 14.31 -11.19
N SER A 83 19.29 13.10 -11.42
CA SER A 83 19.10 12.09 -10.40
C SER A 83 20.42 11.93 -9.65
N SER A 84 20.42 12.33 -8.38
CA SER A 84 21.51 12.03 -7.46
C SER A 84 21.52 10.51 -7.26
N GLU A 85 22.31 9.84 -8.08
CA GLU A 85 22.61 8.41 -8.05
C GLU A 85 23.66 8.12 -6.96
N ALA A 86 23.21 8.15 -5.72
CA ALA A 86 23.94 7.52 -4.62
C ALA A 86 22.92 7.05 -3.59
N VAL A 87 22.56 5.78 -3.66
CA VAL A 87 21.82 5.08 -2.59
C VAL A 87 22.79 4.08 -1.96
N ASP A 88 23.23 4.40 -0.74
CA ASP A 88 23.88 3.52 0.24
C ASP A 88 25.00 2.59 -0.30
N GLY A 89 25.97 3.16 -1.01
CA GLY A 89 27.28 2.52 -1.22
C GLY A 89 27.32 1.31 -2.17
N VAL A 90 26.21 1.00 -2.86
CA VAL A 90 26.19 0.03 -3.95
C VAL A 90 26.28 0.80 -5.27
N SER A 91 27.37 0.64 -6.01
CA SER A 91 27.51 1.23 -7.34
C SER A 91 26.46 0.62 -8.28
N LEU A 92 25.59 1.44 -8.85
CA LEU A 92 24.53 0.99 -9.77
C LEU A 92 25.09 0.26 -11.00
N GLU A 93 26.36 0.51 -11.34
CA GLU A 93 27.05 -0.11 -12.45
C GLU A 93 27.28 -1.62 -12.25
N ASP A 94 27.40 -2.08 -11.00
CA ASP A 94 27.73 -3.47 -10.66
C ASP A 94 26.49 -4.39 -10.61
N ILE A 95 25.27 -3.84 -10.69
CA ILE A 95 24.04 -4.62 -10.64
C ILE A 95 23.74 -5.21 -12.02
N PRO A 96 23.62 -6.54 -12.19
CA PRO A 96 23.39 -7.14 -13.49
C PRO A 96 22.09 -6.62 -14.12
N ILE A 97 22.15 -6.35 -15.43
CA ILE A 97 20.98 -5.96 -16.20
C ILE A 97 20.16 -7.22 -16.53
N THR A 98 18.92 -7.24 -16.08
CA THR A 98 17.94 -8.25 -16.44
C THR A 98 17.08 -7.74 -17.59
N ARG A 99 17.05 -8.49 -18.69
CA ARG A 99 16.19 -8.19 -19.84
C ARG A 99 14.86 -8.93 -19.69
N VAL A 100 13.76 -8.18 -19.70
CA VAL A 100 12.40 -8.72 -19.59
C VAL A 100 11.65 -8.41 -20.88
N GLN A 101 11.10 -9.45 -21.52
CA GLN A 101 10.20 -9.28 -22.65
C GLN A 101 8.80 -8.90 -22.13
N VAL A 102 8.27 -7.77 -22.59
CA VAL A 102 6.93 -7.29 -22.28
C VAL A 102 6.19 -7.12 -23.61
N GLY A 103 5.41 -8.12 -23.99
CA GLY A 103 4.81 -8.19 -25.33
C GLY A 103 5.88 -8.37 -26.40
N SER A 104 5.97 -7.43 -27.34
CA SER A 104 7.01 -7.40 -28.39
C SER A 104 8.24 -6.56 -28.02
N GLU A 105 8.24 -5.92 -26.85
CA GLU A 105 9.32 -5.03 -26.43
C GLU A 105 10.24 -5.72 -25.42
N THR A 106 11.56 -5.55 -25.59
CA THR A 106 12.54 -5.91 -24.57
C THR A 106 12.82 -4.70 -23.69
N ARG A 107 12.65 -4.83 -22.38
CA ARG A 107 12.98 -3.80 -21.39
C ARG A 107 14.12 -4.27 -20.50
N GLU A 108 14.99 -3.34 -20.15
CA GLU A 108 16.16 -3.59 -19.30
C GLU A 108 15.88 -3.08 -17.88
N PHE A 109 16.14 -3.93 -16.89
CA PHE A 109 15.92 -3.63 -15.48
C PHE A 109 17.16 -3.95 -14.65
N ARG A 110 17.39 -3.15 -13.61
CA ARG A 110 18.34 -3.45 -12.54
C ARG A 110 17.54 -3.67 -11.26
N PHE A 111 17.63 -4.86 -10.70
CA PHE A 111 16.93 -5.21 -9.47
C PHE A 111 17.86 -5.04 -8.28
N HIS A 112 17.39 -4.36 -7.24
CA HIS A 112 18.11 -4.18 -6.00
C HIS A 112 17.18 -4.37 -4.81
N GLU A 113 17.75 -4.57 -3.62
CA GLU A 113 16.96 -4.70 -2.40
C GLU A 113 16.18 -3.40 -2.13
N PRO A 114 14.87 -3.46 -1.84
CA PRO A 114 14.08 -2.28 -1.51
C PRO A 114 14.58 -1.62 -0.21
N ILE A 115 14.82 -0.31 -0.26
CA ILE A 115 15.24 0.48 0.90
C ILE A 115 14.16 1.46 1.35
N LYS A 116 14.21 1.89 2.61
CA LYS A 116 13.27 2.87 3.16
C LYS A 116 13.50 4.26 2.53
N ARG A 117 12.56 4.69 1.67
CA ARG A 117 12.62 6.00 0.98
C ARG A 117 11.74 7.10 1.58
N ILE A 118 10.69 6.74 2.34
CA ILE A 118 9.76 7.72 2.93
C ILE A 118 10.09 7.89 4.42
N ARG A 119 10.69 9.02 4.79
CA ARG A 119 11.07 9.36 6.17
C ARG A 119 10.43 10.66 6.66
N SER A 120 10.01 11.53 5.74
CA SER A 120 9.45 12.85 6.02
C SER A 120 8.18 13.11 5.19
N LYS A 121 7.48 14.22 5.51
CA LYS A 121 6.34 14.70 4.71
C LYS A 121 6.75 15.07 3.28
N GLU A 122 7.97 15.54 3.09
CA GLU A 122 8.46 15.89 1.76
C GLU A 122 8.73 14.65 0.92
N ASP A 123 9.30 13.59 1.51
CA ASP A 123 9.45 12.30 0.82
C ASP A 123 8.10 11.70 0.42
N MET A 124 7.06 11.92 1.25
CA MET A 124 5.70 11.52 0.91
C MET A 124 5.19 12.25 -0.34
N ARG A 125 5.43 13.56 -0.47
CA ARG A 125 5.06 14.31 -1.69
C ARG A 125 5.80 13.78 -2.92
N ARG A 126 7.09 13.48 -2.77
CA ARG A 126 7.90 12.86 -3.84
C ARG A 126 7.37 11.49 -4.23
N PHE A 127 6.95 10.67 -3.26
CA PHE A 127 6.32 9.39 -3.54
C PHE A 127 5.01 9.58 -4.30
N GLN A 128 4.15 10.50 -3.88
CA GLN A 128 2.87 10.77 -4.55
C GLN A 128 3.01 11.22 -6.01
N SER A 129 4.09 11.93 -6.35
CA SER A 129 4.40 12.32 -7.74
C SER A 129 5.27 11.30 -8.50
N SER A 130 5.67 10.19 -7.86
CA SER A 130 6.56 9.19 -8.46
C SER A 130 5.83 8.23 -9.41
N GLU A 131 6.59 7.66 -10.35
CA GLU A 131 6.11 6.60 -11.24
C GLU A 131 5.65 5.36 -10.44
N SER A 132 6.32 5.01 -9.35
CA SER A 132 5.94 3.86 -8.51
C SER A 132 4.56 4.03 -7.88
N CYS A 133 4.21 5.23 -7.42
CA CYS A 133 2.86 5.50 -6.90
C CYS A 133 1.81 5.44 -8.01
N ALA A 134 2.09 6.02 -9.18
CA ALA A 134 1.21 5.94 -10.34
C ALA A 134 1.00 4.49 -10.81
N ALA A 135 2.05 3.68 -10.82
CA ALA A 135 1.99 2.26 -11.17
C ALA A 135 1.15 1.45 -10.16
N LEU A 136 1.32 1.69 -8.86
CA LEU A 136 0.51 1.05 -7.82
C LEU A 136 -0.98 1.42 -7.95
N HIS A 137 -1.30 2.70 -8.18
CA HIS A 137 -2.68 3.12 -8.42
C HIS A 137 -3.29 2.47 -9.66
N ARG A 138 -2.53 2.40 -10.77
CA ARG A 138 -2.97 1.73 -11.99
C ARG A 138 -3.28 0.25 -11.73
N PHE A 139 -2.38 -0.46 -11.06
CA PHE A 139 -2.58 -1.87 -10.71
C PHE A 139 -3.85 -2.09 -9.88
N ILE A 140 -4.09 -1.26 -8.86
CA ILE A 140 -5.30 -1.36 -8.03
C ILE A 140 -6.57 -1.09 -8.85
N ALA A 141 -6.55 -0.09 -9.74
CA ALA A 141 -7.67 0.23 -10.60
C ALA A 141 -7.99 -0.91 -11.57
N GLU A 142 -6.97 -1.49 -12.20
CA GLU A 142 -7.12 -2.66 -13.08
C GLU A 142 -7.72 -3.86 -12.35
N LEU A 143 -7.29 -4.13 -11.11
CA LEU A 143 -7.90 -5.18 -10.27
C LEU A 143 -9.37 -4.88 -9.95
N ASN A 144 -9.70 -3.63 -9.65
CA ASN A 144 -11.08 -3.22 -9.35
C ASN A 144 -12.00 -3.45 -10.55
N ASP A 145 -11.56 -3.03 -11.74
CA ASP A 145 -12.33 -3.20 -12.97
C ASP A 145 -12.46 -4.67 -13.35
N CYS A 146 -11.41 -5.47 -13.16
CA CYS A 146 -11.47 -6.92 -13.37
C CYS A 146 -12.51 -7.60 -12.48
N CYS A 147 -12.69 -7.15 -11.23
CA CYS A 147 -13.62 -7.74 -10.27
C CYS A 147 -15.06 -7.22 -10.40
N ARG A 148 -15.32 -6.17 -11.18
CA ARG A 148 -16.63 -5.54 -11.28
C ARG A 148 -17.66 -6.50 -11.87
N GLY A 149 -18.79 -6.67 -11.19
CA GLY A 149 -19.89 -7.53 -11.64
C GLY A 149 -19.60 -9.03 -11.55
N ARG A 150 -18.46 -9.43 -10.95
CA ARG A 150 -18.11 -10.83 -10.74
C ARG A 150 -18.49 -11.28 -9.33
N SER A 151 -18.97 -12.52 -9.21
CA SER A 151 -19.24 -13.16 -7.94
C SER A 151 -18.02 -13.96 -7.47
N MET A 152 -17.82 -14.08 -6.15
CA MET A 152 -16.81 -14.98 -5.59
C MET A 152 -17.15 -16.46 -5.81
N ALA A 153 -18.43 -16.78 -6.05
CA ALA A 153 -18.91 -18.14 -6.31
C ALA A 153 -18.87 -18.51 -7.81
N ASP A 154 -18.23 -17.71 -8.65
CA ASP A 154 -18.11 -17.99 -10.07
C ASP A 154 -17.10 -19.13 -10.30
N GLU A 155 -17.60 -20.36 -10.39
CA GLU A 155 -16.81 -21.57 -10.62
C GLU A 155 -16.16 -21.63 -12.02
N ALA A 156 -16.58 -20.75 -12.94
CA ALA A 156 -16.05 -20.73 -14.30
C ALA A 156 -14.72 -19.94 -14.44
N LEU A 157 -14.20 -19.38 -13.34
CA LEU A 157 -12.96 -18.61 -13.39
C LEU A 157 -11.74 -19.52 -13.57
N ALA A 158 -11.15 -19.51 -14.77
CA ALA A 158 -9.91 -20.21 -15.03
C ALA A 158 -8.75 -19.64 -14.19
N VAL A 159 -8.13 -20.49 -13.38
CA VAL A 159 -6.98 -20.11 -12.55
C VAL A 159 -5.69 -20.30 -13.35
N SER A 160 -4.93 -19.22 -13.54
CA SER A 160 -3.61 -19.29 -14.18
C SER A 160 -2.58 -19.99 -13.30
N ASP A 161 -1.53 -20.56 -13.92
CA ASP A 161 -0.43 -21.20 -13.18
C ASP A 161 0.25 -20.27 -12.18
N ARG A 162 0.32 -18.97 -12.49
CA ARG A 162 0.89 -17.94 -11.60
C ARG A 162 -0.03 -17.69 -10.40
N CYS A 163 -1.34 -17.60 -10.62
CA CYS A 163 -2.31 -17.49 -9.52
C CYS A 163 -2.28 -18.73 -8.63
N ALA A 164 -2.24 -19.93 -9.23
CA ALA A 164 -2.08 -21.19 -8.48
C ALA A 164 -0.77 -21.21 -7.69
N GLY A 165 0.33 -20.71 -8.26
CA GLY A 165 1.61 -20.52 -7.57
C GLY A 165 1.51 -19.60 -6.35
N LEU A 166 0.87 -18.44 -6.50
CA LEU A 166 0.62 -17.53 -5.38
C LEU A 166 -0.20 -18.18 -4.27
N VAL A 167 -1.25 -18.94 -4.62
CA VAL A 167 -2.05 -19.69 -3.65
C VAL A 167 -1.20 -20.71 -2.90
N ARG A 168 -0.28 -21.42 -3.59
CA ARG A 168 0.65 -22.34 -2.92
C ARG A 168 1.56 -21.62 -1.92
N VAL A 169 2.09 -20.45 -2.27
CA VAL A 169 2.91 -19.63 -1.36
C VAL A 169 2.10 -19.22 -0.13
N LEU A 170 0.89 -18.69 -0.32
CA LEU A 170 0.01 -18.31 0.79
C LEU A 170 -0.36 -19.50 1.67
N THR A 171 -0.59 -20.66 1.06
CA THR A 171 -0.87 -21.91 1.79
C THR A 171 0.33 -22.35 2.62
N ALA A 172 1.56 -22.27 2.07
CA ALA A 172 2.77 -22.59 2.81
C ALA A 172 2.97 -21.65 4.01
N LEU A 173 2.81 -20.33 3.81
CA LEU A 173 2.87 -19.35 4.90
C LEU A 173 1.79 -19.59 5.98
N SER A 174 0.60 -20.02 5.58
CA SER A 174 -0.48 -20.38 6.50
C SER A 174 -0.13 -21.63 7.32
N LYS A 175 0.58 -22.60 6.75
CA LYS A 175 1.00 -23.82 7.47
C LYS A 175 2.06 -23.55 8.53
N LEU A 176 2.91 -22.52 8.34
CA LEU A 176 3.90 -22.12 9.34
C LEU A 176 3.28 -21.69 10.68
N VAL A 177 1.97 -21.38 10.71
CA VAL A 177 1.26 -21.08 11.97
C VAL A 177 1.22 -22.30 12.90
N GLU A 178 1.18 -23.51 12.34
CA GLU A 178 1.23 -24.76 13.10
C GLU A 178 2.63 -25.00 13.73
N GLU A 179 3.68 -24.50 13.09
CA GLU A 179 5.07 -24.58 13.58
C GLU A 179 5.39 -23.51 14.63
N ALA A 180 4.64 -22.41 14.64
CA ALA A 180 4.79 -21.29 15.58
C ALA A 180 3.48 -21.01 16.33
N PRO A 181 3.02 -21.95 17.20
CA PRO A 181 1.74 -21.80 17.88
C PRO A 181 1.76 -20.60 18.86
N PRO A 182 0.60 -19.97 19.11
CA PRO A 182 0.51 -18.86 20.05
C PRO A 182 0.98 -19.27 21.45
N ILE A 183 1.86 -18.46 22.05
CA ILE A 183 2.29 -18.68 23.43
C ILE A 183 1.35 -18.01 24.42
N GLN A 184 1.16 -18.62 25.59
CA GLN A 184 0.43 -17.97 26.67
C GLN A 184 1.26 -16.81 27.21
N GLN A 185 0.71 -15.61 27.17
CA GLN A 185 1.39 -14.41 27.66
C GLN A 185 0.42 -13.51 28.46
N PRO A 186 0.91 -12.81 29.50
CA PRO A 186 0.09 -11.92 30.32
C PRO A 186 -0.25 -10.59 29.62
N MET A 187 0.48 -10.25 28.54
CA MET A 187 0.33 -8.98 27.83
C MET A 187 -0.80 -9.05 26.79
N ARG A 188 -1.59 -7.97 26.67
CA ARG A 188 -2.70 -7.84 25.70
C ARG A 188 -2.27 -7.36 24.30
N TYR A 189 -0.98 -7.08 24.11
CA TYR A 189 -0.42 -6.73 22.80
C TYR A 189 -0.15 -7.99 21.97
N GLY A 190 0.40 -7.83 20.77
CA GLY A 190 0.65 -8.94 19.83
C GLY A 190 1.37 -10.14 20.45
N ASN A 191 1.02 -11.35 20.01
CA ASN A 191 1.64 -12.58 20.48
C ASN A 191 3.11 -12.67 20.07
N LYS A 192 4.01 -12.97 21.01
CA LYS A 192 5.45 -13.08 20.72
C LYS A 192 5.78 -14.20 19.74
N ALA A 193 4.94 -15.24 19.65
CA ALA A 193 5.07 -16.32 18.67
C ALA A 193 5.07 -15.80 17.22
N PHE A 194 4.53 -14.59 16.96
CA PHE A 194 4.62 -13.96 15.65
C PHE A 194 6.08 -13.74 15.20
N ARG A 195 7.03 -13.53 16.13
CA ARG A 195 8.45 -13.38 15.79
C ARG A 195 9.03 -14.70 15.27
N ASP A 196 8.61 -15.80 15.87
CA ASP A 196 9.04 -17.14 15.47
C ASP A 196 8.45 -17.47 14.09
N TRP A 197 7.15 -17.22 13.89
CA TRP A 197 6.50 -17.33 12.58
C TRP A 197 7.18 -16.46 11.52
N ALA A 198 7.50 -15.20 11.83
CA ALA A 198 8.15 -14.29 10.90
C ALA A 198 9.58 -14.75 10.56
N GLY A 199 10.30 -15.35 11.51
CA GLY A 199 11.61 -15.95 11.29
C GLY A 199 11.55 -17.14 10.34
N LEU A 200 10.58 -18.04 10.54
CA LEU A 200 10.33 -19.18 9.63
C LEU A 200 9.95 -18.68 8.22
N ALA A 201 9.04 -17.71 8.13
CA ALA A 201 8.61 -17.14 6.86
C ALA A 201 9.77 -16.47 6.11
N ALA A 202 10.64 -15.72 6.80
CA ALA A 202 11.81 -15.07 6.19
C ALA A 202 12.85 -16.10 5.70
N ARG A 203 13.05 -17.20 6.44
CA ARG A 203 13.91 -18.31 6.04
C ARG A 203 13.41 -18.95 4.74
N ASP A 204 12.11 -19.19 4.63
CA ASP A 204 11.52 -19.96 3.52
C ASP A 204 11.16 -19.10 2.29
N ALA A 205 11.03 -17.78 2.45
CA ALA A 205 10.60 -16.86 1.40
C ALA A 205 11.37 -16.97 0.07
N PRO A 206 12.72 -17.06 0.03
CA PRO A 206 13.45 -17.16 -1.24
C PRO A 206 13.05 -18.39 -2.06
N GLY A 207 12.89 -19.55 -1.40
CA GLY A 207 12.47 -20.79 -2.07
C GLY A 207 11.01 -20.74 -2.54
N LEU A 208 10.12 -20.16 -1.72
CA LEU A 208 8.72 -19.96 -2.08
C LEU A 208 8.54 -19.03 -3.29
N VAL A 209 9.32 -17.95 -3.34
CA VAL A 209 9.28 -16.99 -4.46
C VAL A 209 9.92 -17.57 -5.72
N ALA A 210 11.03 -18.31 -5.60
CA ALA A 210 11.65 -18.97 -6.75
C ALA A 210 10.68 -19.92 -7.47
N GLY A 211 9.84 -20.64 -6.72
CA GLY A 211 8.80 -21.51 -7.28
C GLY A 211 7.64 -20.78 -8.00
N LEU A 212 7.53 -19.45 -7.87
CA LEU A 212 6.54 -18.64 -8.58
C LEU A 212 7.04 -18.16 -9.96
N LEU A 213 8.35 -18.02 -10.11
CA LEU A 213 8.98 -17.48 -11.31
C LEU A 213 9.19 -18.58 -12.36
N PRO A 214 9.24 -18.25 -13.67
CA PRO A 214 9.73 -19.20 -14.67
C PRO A 214 11.19 -19.61 -14.37
N PRO A 215 11.60 -20.82 -14.80
CA PRO A 215 12.98 -21.28 -14.66
C PRO A 215 13.98 -20.45 -15.49
#